data_AF-A0A933YMP3-F1
#
_entry.id   AF-A0A933YMP3-F1
#
_cell.length_a   1.000
_cell.length_b   1.000
_cell.length_c   1.000
_cell.angle_alpha   90.00
_cell.angle_beta   90.00
_cell.angle_gamma   90.00
#
_symmetry.space_group_name_H-M   'P 1'
#
loop_
_entity.id
_entity.type
_entity.pdbx_description
1 polymer ?
#
loop_
_entity_poly.entity_id
_entity_poly.type
_entity_poly.pdbx_seq_one_letter_code
_entity_poly.pdbx_strand_id
1 'polypeptide(L)'
;MKRFPYQTENATQFPVLTLTIESPNRHPSTKIILRVDTGADMTVIPSDVLKELNAVEVADVMVADFDTGTSTHKTFSINVRLGKLRFEEVEVISSDGGAALLGLDILNLLDIHLNGPKKVLTVV
;
A
#
# COMPACT_ATOMS: atom_id res chain seq x y z
N MET A 1 3.16 9.68 -17.80
CA MET A 1 4.44 9.34 -17.15
C MET A 1 4.79 10.30 -16.01
N LYS A 2 4.79 9.81 -14.77
CA LYS A 2 5.12 10.56 -13.55
C LYS A 2 6.26 9.88 -12.82
N ARG A 3 7.23 10.67 -12.33
CA ARG A 3 8.45 10.18 -11.66
C ARG A 3 8.40 10.46 -10.17
N PHE A 4 8.86 9.51 -9.38
CA PHE A 4 8.92 9.55 -7.92
C PHE A 4 10.34 9.19 -7.46
N PRO A 5 11.02 10.04 -6.68
CA PRO A 5 12.31 9.68 -6.11
C PRO A 5 12.11 8.57 -5.07
N TYR A 6 13.11 7.70 -4.92
CA TYR A 6 13.15 6.76 -3.80
C TYR A 6 13.24 7.56 -2.49
N GLN A 7 12.65 7.02 -1.43
CA GLN A 7 12.79 7.56 -0.08
C GLN A 7 13.89 6.86 0.68
N THR A 8 14.49 7.58 1.62
CA THR A 8 15.55 7.06 2.49
C THR A 8 15.01 6.90 3.91
N GLU A 9 15.16 5.72 4.49
CA GLU A 9 14.90 5.45 5.90
C GLU A 9 16.00 4.52 6.41
N ASN A 10 16.58 4.82 7.58
CA ASN A 10 17.68 4.04 8.16
C ASN A 10 18.81 3.74 7.17
N ALA A 11 19.27 4.77 6.44
CA ALA A 11 20.29 4.70 5.37
C ALA A 11 19.94 3.81 4.17
N THR A 12 18.75 3.21 4.12
CA THR A 12 18.28 2.38 3.01
C THR A 12 17.37 3.19 2.10
N GLN A 13 17.55 3.06 0.79
CA GLN A 13 16.72 3.73 -0.21
C GLN A 13 15.76 2.75 -0.88
N PHE A 14 14.47 3.06 -0.88
CA PHE A 14 13.42 2.19 -1.43
C PHE A 14 12.42 2.95 -2.30
N PRO A 15 11.84 2.26 -3.31
CA PRO A 15 10.80 2.81 -4.15
C PRO A 15 9.52 3.03 -3.34
N VAL A 16 8.89 4.20 -3.50
CA VAL A 16 7.62 4.50 -2.84
C VAL A 16 6.64 5.14 -3.80
N LEU A 17 5.35 5.01 -3.47
CA LEU A 17 4.27 5.78 -4.06
C LEU A 17 3.46 6.47 -2.97
N THR A 18 3.16 7.75 -3.20
CA THR A 18 2.21 8.48 -2.36
C THR A 18 0.81 8.34 -2.94
N LEU A 19 -0.06 7.62 -2.23
CA LEU A 19 -1.45 7.39 -2.61
C LEU A 19 -2.38 8.21 -1.73
N THR A 20 -3.56 8.55 -2.25
CA THR A 20 -4.69 8.92 -1.39
C THR A 20 -5.49 7.68 -1.13
N ILE A 21 -5.80 7.41 0.13
CA ILE A 21 -6.69 6.33 0.56
C ILE A 21 -7.94 6.96 1.17
N GLU A 22 -9.10 6.40 0.85
CA GLU A 22 -10.41 6.94 1.20
C GLU A 22 -11.27 5.79 1.74
N SER A 23 -12.17 6.10 2.68
CA SER A 23 -13.25 5.17 3.04
C SER A 23 -14.09 4.82 1.80
N PRO A 24 -14.62 3.58 1.67
CA PRO A 24 -15.50 3.18 0.57
C PRO A 24 -16.67 4.16 0.36
N ASN A 25 -17.22 4.68 1.46
CA ASN A 25 -18.37 5.59 1.47
C ASN A 25 -18.01 7.09 1.26
N ARG A 26 -16.79 7.38 0.79
CA ARG A 26 -16.29 8.71 0.38
C ARG A 26 -16.18 9.81 1.45
N HIS A 27 -16.00 9.46 2.73
CA HIS A 27 -15.38 10.31 3.77
C HIS A 27 -14.87 9.42 4.93
N PRO A 28 -13.76 9.72 5.65
CA PRO A 28 -12.64 10.63 5.37
C PRO A 28 -11.58 10.06 4.40
N SER A 29 -10.53 10.83 4.10
CA SER A 29 -9.41 10.44 3.23
C SER A 29 -8.08 10.91 3.79
N THR A 30 -7.00 10.16 3.56
CA THR A 30 -5.65 10.59 3.93
C THR A 30 -4.65 10.25 2.83
N LYS A 31 -3.50 10.92 2.84
CA LYS A 31 -2.37 10.58 1.98
C LYS A 31 -1.40 9.70 2.75
N ILE A 32 -1.02 8.58 2.16
CA ILE A 32 -0.06 7.65 2.73
C ILE A 32 1.07 7.41 1.73
N ILE A 33 2.27 7.22 2.25
CA ILE A 33 3.43 6.76 1.48
C ILE A 33 3.51 5.25 1.67
N LEU A 34 3.45 4.50 0.58
CA LEU A 34 3.65 3.06 0.60
C LEU A 34 4.96 2.70 -0.09
N ARG A 35 5.67 1.73 0.48
CA ARG A 35 6.81 1.07 -0.18
C ARG A 35 6.28 0.15 -1.26
N VAL A 36 6.89 0.18 -2.45
CA VAL A 36 6.54 -0.77 -3.51
C VAL A 36 7.16 -2.12 -3.18
N ASP A 37 6.32 -3.14 -3.02
CA ASP A 37 6.75 -4.48 -2.62
C ASP A 37 6.12 -5.53 -3.52
N THR A 38 6.91 -6.07 -4.45
CA THR A 38 6.46 -7.16 -5.34
C THR A 38 6.43 -8.52 -4.64
N GLY A 39 6.92 -8.61 -3.40
CA GLY A 39 6.82 -9.81 -2.56
C GLY A 39 5.56 -9.84 -1.71
N ALA A 40 4.79 -8.76 -1.66
CA ALA A 40 3.50 -8.71 -0.96
C ALA A 40 2.35 -9.00 -1.92
N ASP A 41 1.59 -10.06 -1.67
CA ASP A 41 0.42 -10.41 -2.50
C ASP A 41 -0.69 -9.35 -2.38
N MET A 42 -0.89 -8.81 -1.17
CA MET A 42 -1.88 -7.77 -0.86
C MET A 42 -1.21 -6.51 -0.33
N THR A 43 -1.87 -5.37 -0.55
CA THR A 43 -1.47 -4.07 0.01
C THR A 43 -1.68 -4.06 1.53
N VAL A 44 -0.70 -3.52 2.26
CA VAL A 44 -0.68 -3.46 3.73
C VAL A 44 -0.78 -2.02 4.19
N ILE A 45 -1.78 -1.73 5.02
CA ILE A 45 -2.03 -0.40 5.59
C ILE A 45 -1.91 -0.46 7.12
N PRO A 46 -1.20 0.50 7.74
CA PRO A 46 -1.16 0.63 9.20
C PRO A 46 -2.55 0.72 9.84
N SER A 47 -2.73 0.04 10.97
CA SER A 47 -4.05 -0.05 11.62
C SER A 47 -4.57 1.28 12.17
N ASP A 48 -3.69 2.22 12.53
CA ASP A 48 -4.04 3.59 12.92
C ASP A 48 -4.64 4.37 11.75
N VAL A 49 -4.07 4.24 10.56
CA VAL A 49 -4.58 4.86 9.33
C VAL A 49 -5.96 4.30 8.97
N LEU A 50 -6.15 2.97 9.07
CA LEU A 50 -7.45 2.35 8.80
C LEU A 50 -8.52 2.80 9.81
N LYS A 51 -8.14 2.98 11.08
CA LYS A 51 -9.03 3.54 12.11
C LYS A 51 -9.40 4.99 11.82
N GLU A 52 -8.44 5.83 11.44
CA GLU A 52 -8.70 7.22 11.03
C GLU A 52 -9.66 7.30 9.84
N LEU A 53 -9.57 6.33 8.92
CA LEU A 53 -10.45 6.22 7.78
C LEU A 53 -11.86 5.71 8.11
N ASN A 54 -12.11 5.20 9.32
CA ASN A 54 -13.26 4.36 9.62
C ASN A 54 -13.45 3.29 8.51
N ALA A 55 -12.36 2.62 8.16
CA ALA A 55 -12.37 1.60 7.11
C ALA A 55 -13.30 0.44 7.49
N VAL A 56 -13.92 -0.18 6.49
CA VAL A 56 -14.88 -1.26 6.70
C VAL A 56 -14.11 -2.57 6.79
N GLU A 57 -14.18 -3.25 7.93
CA GLU A 57 -13.61 -4.59 8.09
C GLU A 57 -14.34 -5.58 7.16
N VAL A 58 -13.59 -6.45 6.48
CA VAL A 58 -14.11 -7.38 5.46
C VAL A 58 -14.01 -8.82 5.95
N ALA A 59 -12.80 -9.28 6.29
CA ALA A 59 -12.54 -10.65 6.67
C ALA A 59 -11.29 -10.78 7.55
N ASP A 60 -10.99 -12.02 7.95
CA ASP A 60 -9.70 -12.42 8.48
C ASP A 60 -8.98 -13.29 7.43
N VAL A 61 -7.68 -13.04 7.20
CA VAL A 61 -6.85 -13.80 6.26
C VAL A 61 -5.60 -14.34 6.94
N MET A 62 -5.11 -15.49 6.46
CA MET A 62 -3.81 -16.02 6.89
C MET A 62 -2.70 -15.38 6.05
N VAL A 63 -1.74 -14.76 6.72
CA VAL A 63 -0.55 -14.14 6.12
C VAL A 63 0.65 -15.02 6.44
N ALA A 64 1.45 -15.34 5.44
CA ALA A 64 2.70 -16.05 5.61
C ALA A 64 3.86 -15.05 5.51
N ASP A 65 4.51 -14.81 6.63
CA ASP A 65 5.70 -13.96 6.72
C ASP A 65 6.97 -14.82 6.66
N PHE A 66 8.04 -14.23 6.12
CA PHE A 66 9.33 -14.91 6.00
C PHE A 66 9.94 -15.31 7.35
N ASP A 67 9.81 -14.46 8.37
CA ASP A 67 10.46 -14.65 9.68
C ASP A 67 9.54 -15.23 10.76
N THR A 68 8.26 -14.86 10.76
CA THR A 68 7.32 -15.13 11.87
C THR A 68 6.39 -16.32 11.60
N GLY A 69 6.43 -16.89 10.39
CA GLY A 69 5.55 -17.97 9.98
C GLY A 69 4.17 -17.45 9.59
N THR A 70 3.11 -18.22 9.89
CA THR A 70 1.75 -17.86 9.51
C THR A 70 0.98 -17.21 10.66
N SER A 71 0.40 -16.03 10.42
CA SER A 71 -0.46 -15.30 11.36
C SER A 71 -1.80 -14.96 10.71
N THR A 72 -2.81 -14.68 11.53
CA THR A 72 -4.12 -14.21 11.04
C THR A 72 -4.21 -12.69 11.17
N HIS A 73 -4.61 -12.02 10.09
CA HIS A 73 -4.77 -10.57 10.03
C HIS A 73 -6.16 -10.18 9.55
N LYS A 74 -6.68 -9.07 10.06
CA LYS A 74 -7.91 -8.46 9.57
C LYS A 74 -7.67 -7.79 8.23
N THR A 75 -8.67 -7.84 7.36
CA THR A 75 -8.72 -7.11 6.10
C THR A 75 -9.78 -6.02 6.13
N PHE A 76 -9.56 -4.99 5.32
CA PHE A 76 -10.41 -3.81 5.26
C PHE A 76 -10.64 -3.39 3.82
N SER A 77 -11.82 -2.89 3.51
CA SER A 77 -12.13 -2.31 2.20
C SER A 77 -11.84 -0.81 2.21
N ILE A 78 -11.08 -0.34 1.22
CA ILE A 78 -10.77 1.07 1.00
C ILE A 78 -10.84 1.43 -0.49
N ASN A 79 -11.00 2.71 -0.78
CA ASN A 79 -10.73 3.25 -2.12
C ASN A 79 -9.30 3.80 -2.18
N VAL A 80 -8.61 3.58 -3.30
CA VAL A 80 -7.24 4.04 -3.50
C VAL A 80 -7.18 4.95 -4.73
N ARG A 81 -6.42 6.05 -4.63
CA ARG A 81 -6.23 7.00 -5.72
C ARG A 81 -4.76 7.34 -5.94
N LEU A 82 -4.32 7.21 -7.19
CA LEU A 82 -3.02 7.63 -7.69
C LEU A 82 -3.20 8.65 -8.81
N GLY A 83 -3.18 9.95 -8.45
CA GLY A 83 -3.45 11.01 -9.42
C GLY A 83 -4.88 10.93 -9.97
N LYS A 84 -5.02 10.54 -11.24
CA LYS A 84 -6.32 10.35 -11.90
C LYS A 84 -6.83 8.89 -11.85
N LEU A 85 -5.96 7.94 -11.50
CA LEU A 85 -6.34 6.54 -11.35
C LEU A 85 -7.06 6.35 -10.02
N ARG A 86 -8.16 5.60 -10.05
CA ARG A 86 -8.98 5.25 -8.88
C ARG A 86 -9.23 3.75 -8.91
N PHE A 87 -9.02 3.12 -7.77
CA PHE A 87 -9.30 1.72 -7.50
C PHE A 87 -10.34 1.69 -6.39
N GLU A 88 -11.49 1.09 -6.66
CA GLU A 88 -12.61 1.05 -5.72
C GLU A 88 -12.64 -0.30 -5.00
N GLU A 89 -13.06 -0.28 -3.73
CA GLU A 89 -13.26 -1.47 -2.89
C GLU A 89 -12.05 -2.41 -2.84
N VAL A 90 -10.84 -1.84 -2.76
CA VAL A 90 -9.61 -2.61 -2.60
C VAL A 90 -9.58 -3.19 -1.19
N GLU A 91 -9.45 -4.51 -1.11
CA GLU A 91 -9.23 -5.22 0.15
C GLU A 91 -7.75 -5.16 0.54
N VAL A 92 -7.47 -4.60 1.72
CA VAL A 92 -6.11 -4.42 2.24
C VAL A 92 -5.93 -5.09 3.59
N ILE A 93 -4.72 -5.51 3.90
CA ILE A 93 -4.37 -6.10 5.20
C ILE A 93 -4.02 -5.00 6.19
N SER A 94 -4.49 -5.12 7.44
CA SER A 94 -4.01 -4.26 8.53
C SER A 94 -2.71 -4.77 9.14
N SER A 95 -1.77 -3.86 9.44
CA SER A 95 -0.59 -4.18 10.25
C SER A 95 -0.53 -3.35 11.54
N ASP A 96 -0.20 -4.01 12.64
CA ASP A 96 0.12 -3.38 13.93
C ASP A 96 1.63 -3.14 14.02
N GLY A 97 2.09 -2.11 13.29
CA GLY A 97 3.51 -1.81 13.11
C GLY A 97 4.04 -2.23 11.74
N GLY A 98 5.28 -1.84 11.44
CA GLY A 98 5.89 -2.05 10.14
C GLY A 98 5.59 -0.94 9.13
N ALA A 99 6.11 -1.10 7.91
CA ALA A 99 5.93 -0.13 6.84
C ALA A 99 4.62 -0.39 6.08
N ALA A 100 3.99 0.67 5.57
CA ALA A 100 2.90 0.53 4.60
C ALA A 100 3.46 -0.02 3.27
N LEU A 101 2.84 -1.08 2.74
CA LEU A 101 3.30 -1.79 1.54
C LEU A 101 2.25 -1.70 0.44
N LEU A 102 2.70 -1.44 -0.78
CA LEU A 102 1.89 -1.53 -1.99
C LEU A 102 2.18 -2.87 -2.65
N GLY A 103 1.20 -3.77 -2.61
CA GLY A 103 1.32 -5.17 -3.05
C GLY A 103 0.82 -5.42 -4.47
N LEU A 104 0.89 -6.69 -4.89
CA LEU A 104 0.57 -7.15 -6.24
C LEU A 104 -0.89 -6.89 -6.65
N ASP A 105 -1.81 -6.88 -5.70
CA ASP A 105 -3.22 -6.50 -5.88
C ASP A 105 -3.42 -5.17 -6.65
N ILE A 106 -2.65 -4.14 -6.30
CA ILE A 106 -2.67 -2.84 -6.99
C ILE A 106 -1.56 -2.76 -8.04
N LEU A 107 -0.36 -3.29 -7.75
CA LEU A 107 0.79 -3.17 -8.67
C LEU A 107 0.51 -3.79 -10.04
N ASN A 108 -0.24 -4.89 -10.12
CA ASN A 108 -0.60 -5.53 -11.39
C ASN A 108 -1.55 -4.69 -12.25
N LEU A 109 -2.13 -3.61 -11.70
CA LEU A 109 -2.99 -2.66 -12.41
C LEU A 109 -2.24 -1.41 -12.89
N LEU A 110 -0.93 -1.34 -12.63
CA LEU A 110 -0.09 -0.18 -12.94
C LEU A 110 1.06 -0.59 -13.86
N ASP A 111 1.39 0.29 -14.80
CA ASP A 111 2.66 0.22 -15.52
C ASP A 111 3.73 0.99 -14.72
N ILE A 112 4.57 0.25 -13.99
CA ILE A 112 5.61 0.81 -13.12
C ILE A 112 7.01 0.36 -13.52
N HIS A 113 7.94 1.31 -13.51
CA HIS A 113 9.35 1.07 -13.82
C HIS A 113 10.22 1.50 -12.65
N LEU A 114 10.98 0.57 -12.08
CA LEU A 114 11.93 0.81 -11.01
C LEU A 114 13.34 0.97 -11.57
N ASN A 115 13.94 2.15 -11.40
CA ASN A 115 15.34 2.38 -11.75
C ASN A 115 16.18 2.51 -10.49
N GLY A 116 16.69 1.38 -9.99
CA GLY A 116 17.52 1.30 -8.80
C GLY A 116 18.79 2.15 -8.84
N PRO A 117 19.62 2.10 -9.91
CA PRO A 117 20.81 2.92 -10.02
C PRO A 117 20.54 4.43 -10.00
N LYS A 118 19.43 4.88 -10.61
CA LYS A 118 19.01 6.29 -10.60
C LYS A 118 18.14 6.66 -9.40
N LYS A 119 17.74 5.69 -8.57
CA LYS A 119 16.86 5.86 -7.40
C LYS A 119 15.54 6.56 -7.75
N VAL A 120 14.92 6.13 -8.86
CA VAL A 120 13.67 6.71 -9.36
C VAL A 120 12.68 5.60 -9.73
N LEU A 121 11.44 5.74 -9.27
CA LEU A 121 10.28 5.01 -9.73
C LEU A 121 9.54 5.86 -10.78
N THR A 122 9.04 5.22 -11.84
CA THR A 122 8.19 5.86 -12.85
C THR A 122 6.87 5.11 -12.97
N VAL A 123 5.77 5.85 -13.03
CA VAL A 123 4.43 5.33 -13.40
C VAL A 123 4.12 5.86 -14.79
N VAL A 124 3.81 4.99 -15.74
CA VAL A 124 3.62 5.35 -17.16
C VAL A 124 2.29 6.03 -17.40
#